data_AF-A0A7J3D8J4-F1
#
_entry.id   AF-A0A7J3D8J4-F1
#
_cell.length_a   1.000
_cell.length_b   1.000
_cell.length_c   1.000
_cell.angle_alpha   90.00
_cell.angle_beta   90.00
_cell.angle_gamma   90.00
#
_symmetry.space_group_name_H-M   'P 1'
#
loop_
_entity.id
_entity.type
_entity.pdbx_description
1 polymer ?
#
loop_
_entity_poly.entity_id
_entity_poly.type
_entity_poly.pdbx_seq_one_letter_code
_entity_poly.pdbx_strand_id
1 'polypeptide(L)' 'MYKCGKCNKPIHSNVNTVGIQCEACGSKIFYKERPNVKKVIKAR' A
#
# COMPACT_ATOMS: atom_id res chain seq x y z
N MET A 1 -4.58 -2.61 -3.16
CA MET A 1 -4.60 -1.25 -2.59
C MET A 1 -3.23 -0.93 -1.99
N TYR A 2 -2.82 0.33 -1.97
CA TYR A 2 -1.63 0.76 -1.23
C TYR A 2 -2.05 1.28 0.14
N LYS A 3 -1.28 0.96 1.18
CA LYS A 3 -1.39 1.54 2.52
C LYS A 3 -0.25 2.51 2.74
N CYS A 4 -0.56 3.62 3.39
CA CYS A 4 0.45 4.53 3.90
C CYS A 4 1.30 3.84 4.99
N GLY A 5 2.63 3.90 4.88
CA GLY A 5 3.52 3.29 5.87
C GLY A 5 3.50 3.93 7.26
N LYS A 6 3.09 5.20 7.37
CA LYS A 6 3.03 5.92 8.66
C LYS A 6 1.68 5.80 9.35
N CYS A 7 0.58 6.09 8.66
CA CYS A 7 -0.77 6.09 9.25
C CYS A 7 -1.57 4.80 8.99
N ASN A 8 -1.04 3.84 8.22
CA ASN A 8 -1.68 2.57 7.85
C ASN A 8 -3.04 2.69 7.14
N LYS A 9 -3.47 3.91 6.78
CA LYS A 9 -4.69 4.14 6.04
C LYS A 9 -4.53 3.69 4.58
N PRO A 10 -5.57 3.09 3.98
CA PRO A 10 -5.58 2.80 2.56
C PRO A 10 -5.63 4.10 1.77
N ILE A 11 -4.92 4.12 0.65
CA ILE A 11 -4.91 5.25 -0.26
C ILE A 11 -5.83 4.91 -1.42
N HIS A 12 -6.84 5.74 -1.60
CA HIS A 12 -7.78 5.68 -2.71
C HIS A 12 -7.36 6.59 -3.88
N SER A 13 -6.35 7.44 -3.67
CA SER A 13 -5.86 8.40 -4.64
C SER A 13 -5.22 7.70 -5.84
N ASN A 14 -5.51 8.21 -7.04
CA ASN A 14 -5.11 7.62 -8.31
C ASN A 14 -3.57 7.72 -8.49
N VAL A 15 -2.90 6.58 -8.55
CA VAL A 15 -1.42 6.42 -8.59
C VAL A 15 -0.78 7.10 -9.82
N ASN A 16 -1.58 7.52 -10.80
CA ASN A 16 -1.14 8.03 -12.10
C ASN A 16 -0.81 9.53 -12.14
N THR A 17 -1.17 10.32 -11.13
CA THR A 17 -0.87 11.76 -11.12
C THR A 17 0.30 12.06 -10.19
N VAL A 18 1.41 12.48 -10.80
CA VAL A 18 2.61 13.11 -10.21
C VAL A 18 2.52 13.39 -8.70
N GLY A 19 3.27 12.61 -7.91
CA GLY A 19 3.46 12.86 -6.47
C GLY A 19 2.44 12.18 -5.56
N ILE A 20 2.52 10.86 -5.43
CA ILE A 20 1.70 10.13 -4.45
C ILE A 20 2.12 10.58 -3.04
N GLN A 21 1.22 11.27 -2.36
CA GLN A 21 1.36 11.74 -0.99
C GLN A 21 0.14 11.27 -0.21
N CYS A 22 0.35 10.73 0.99
CA CYS A 22 -0.77 10.35 1.83
C CYS A 22 -1.58 11.59 2.24
N GLU A 23 -2.88 11.61 1.94
CA GLU A 23 -3.80 12.70 2.27
C GLU A 23 -3.87 12.98 3.78
N ALA A 24 -3.68 11.95 4.63
CA ALA A 24 -3.82 12.08 6.07
C ALA A 24 -2.56 12.56 6.79
N CYS A 25 -1.36 12.24 6.29
CA CYS A 25 -0.11 12.50 7.03
C CYS A 25 1.05 12.99 6.18
N GLY A 26 0.84 13.24 4.88
CA GLY A 26 1.86 13.81 3.99
C GLY A 26 3.03 12.88 3.66
N SER A 27 3.05 11.64 4.16
CA SER A 27 4.15 10.71 3.89
C SER A 27 4.09 10.14 2.48
N LYS A 28 5.27 9.89 1.91
CA LYS A 28 5.47 9.33 0.56
C LYS A 28 5.88 7.85 0.56
N ILE A 29 5.76 7.17 1.70
CA ILE A 29 6.12 5.76 1.89
C ILE A 29 4.84 4.93 1.85
N PHE A 30 4.81 3.92 0.96
CA PHE A 30 3.63 3.10 0.71
C PHE A 30 3.97 1.61 0.69
N TYR A 31 3.06 0.80 1.24
CA TYR A 31 3.12 -0.65 1.19
C TYR A 31 1.96 -1.20 0.38
N LYS A 32 2.21 -2.20 -0.46
CA LYS A 32 1.14 -2.92 -1.14
C LYS A 32 0.46 -3.88 -0.17
N GLU A 33 -0.86 -3.92 -0.18
CA GLU A 33 -1.59 -4.90 0.61
C GLU A 33 -1.26 -6.33 0.20
N ARG A 34 -1.20 -7.21 1.20
CA ARG A 34 -1.03 -8.65 0.96
C ARG A 34 -2.25 -9.18 0.21
N PRO A 35 -2.08 -9.91 -0.89
CA PRO A 35 -3.20 -10.50 -1.60
C PRO A 35 -3.90 -11.54 -0.73
N ASN A 36 -5.23 -11.60 -0.79
CA ASN A 36 -6.03 -12.64 -0.11
C ASN A 36 -6.02 -13.96 -0.91
N VAL A 37 -4.86 -14.33 -1.43
CA VAL A 37 -4.65 -15.56 -2.17
C VAL A 37 -3.70 -16.43 -1.37
N LYS A 38 -4.12 -17.67 -1.10
CA LYS A 38 -3.30 -18.63 -0.36
C LYS A 38 -2.02 -18.90 -1.14
N LYS A 39 -0.88 -18.61 -0.52
CA LYS A 39 0.44 -18.99 -1.05
C LYS A 39 0.73 -20.44 -0.65
N VAL A 40 0.75 -21.35 -1.61
CA VAL A 40 1.14 -22.76 -1.39
C VAL A 40 2.66 -22.86 -1.51
N ILE A 41 3.33 -23.25 -0.43
CA ILE A 41 4.79 -23.37 -0.35
C ILE A 41 5.09 -24.82 0.03
N LYS A 42 5.97 -25.49 -0.72
CA LYS A 42 6.53 -26.78 -0.31
C LYS A 42 7.73 -26.51 0.60
N ALA A 43 7.69 -27.02 1.84
CA ALA A 43 8.86 -27.02 2.71
C ALA A 43 9.93 -27.95 2.11
N ARG A 44 11.20 -27.56 2.23
CA ARG A 44 12.35 -28.36 1.82
C ARG A 44 13.00 -28.97 3.05
#